data_AF-A0A937SJZ4-F1
#
_entry.id   AF-A0A937SJZ4-F1
#
_cell.length_a   1.000
_cell.length_b   1.000
_cell.length_c   1.000
_cell.angle_alpha   90.00
_cell.angle_beta   90.00
_cell.angle_gamma   90.00
#
_symmetry.space_group_name_H-M   'P 1'
#
loop_
_entity.id
_entity.type
_entity.pdbx_description
1 polymer ?
#
loop_
_entity_poly.entity_id
_entity_poly.type
_entity_poly.pdbx_seq_one_letter_code
_entity_poly.pdbx_strand_id
1 'polypeptide(L)'
;MKRNRYILYAVLVAGIALLLAGLALALVPKGLIRIEERKPVDPYDAMKSYIKEARGIALELKDFTWDDFAVIGLEAPPSEVCKLGDRVTTKESFDESSGCKWFPLPEMLPRPESAGPLVFYCDTCLKMAERIRLERPSNDSTMLQWLELCSQLQSTLNGAGHLATNYKNTNEYVLTNIGNSIDNSDPGIKQRYLEKFKNKSAKYLSLLEDLANNLEQAEQALLQLTNGKLAGETTPEESAE
;
A
#
# COMPACT_ATOMS: atom_id res chain seq x y z
N MET A 1 -53.58 23.03 31.89
CA MET A 1 -53.60 21.73 31.17
C MET A 1 -52.52 21.53 30.09
N LYS A 2 -51.72 22.54 29.68
CA LYS A 2 -50.69 22.36 28.62
C LYS A 2 -49.33 21.82 29.10
N ARG A 3 -48.97 22.01 30.38
CA ARG A 3 -47.65 21.65 30.94
C ARG A 3 -47.45 20.13 31.14
N ASN A 4 -48.51 19.38 31.45
CA ASN A 4 -48.43 17.92 31.63
C ASN A 4 -48.24 17.14 30.32
N ARG A 5 -48.57 17.72 29.16
CA ARG A 5 -48.40 17.04 27.87
C ARG A 5 -46.93 16.98 27.46
N TYR A 6 -46.16 18.05 27.68
CA TYR A 6 -44.73 18.10 27.32
C TYR A 6 -43.87 17.13 28.15
N ILE A 7 -44.21 16.93 29.43
CA ILE A 7 -43.51 15.97 30.29
C ILE A 7 -43.79 14.55 29.81
N LEU A 8 -45.04 14.25 29.44
CA LEU A 8 -45.40 12.93 28.91
C LEU A 8 -44.66 12.63 27.60
N TYR A 9 -44.56 13.60 26.68
CA TYR A 9 -43.80 13.44 25.42
C TYR A 9 -42.31 13.25 25.66
N ALA A 10 -41.69 14.00 26.58
CA ALA A 10 -40.27 13.86 26.89
C ALA A 10 -39.92 12.47 27.46
N VAL A 11 -40.77 11.93 28.33
CA VAL A 11 -40.61 10.57 28.89
C VAL A 11 -40.78 9.49 27.81
N LEU A 12 -41.72 9.68 26.89
CA LEU A 12 -41.98 8.73 25.81
C LEU A 12 -40.82 8.68 24.79
N VAL A 13 -40.24 9.84 24.45
CA VAL A 13 -39.07 9.93 23.56
C VAL A 13 -37.83 9.34 24.21
N ALA A 14 -37.59 9.62 25.50
CA ALA A 14 -36.47 9.03 26.23
C ALA A 14 -36.60 7.50 26.36
N GLY A 15 -37.82 7.00 26.60
CA GLY A 15 -38.11 5.56 26.66
C GLY A 15 -37.86 4.85 25.33
N ILE A 16 -38.27 5.44 24.20
CA ILE A 16 -38.04 4.88 22.86
C ILE A 16 -36.55 4.91 22.50
N ALA A 17 -35.83 5.98 22.84
CA ALA A 17 -34.39 6.07 22.60
C ALA A 17 -33.60 5.00 23.39
N LEU A 18 -33.98 4.73 24.64
CA LEU A 18 -33.39 3.67 25.46
C LEU A 18 -33.71 2.27 24.93
N LEU A 19 -34.94 2.05 24.44
CA LEU A 19 -35.33 0.78 23.81
C LEU A 19 -34.56 0.52 22.51
N LEU A 20 -34.35 1.55 21.68
CA LEU A 20 -33.58 1.44 20.44
C LEU A 20 -32.08 1.22 20.70
N ALA A 21 -31.52 1.88 21.72
CA ALA A 21 -30.13 1.64 22.15
C ALA A 21 -29.94 0.21 22.71
N GLY A 22 -30.93 -0.29 23.46
CA GLY A 22 -30.93 -1.67 23.96
C GLY A 22 -31.06 -2.73 22.86
N LEU A 23 -31.87 -2.46 21.82
CA LEU A 23 -32.01 -3.37 20.68
C LEU A 23 -30.75 -3.41 19.80
N ALA A 24 -30.04 -2.29 19.66
CA ALA A 24 -28.78 -2.22 18.92
C ALA A 24 -27.66 -3.05 19.60
N LEU A 25 -27.66 -3.13 20.93
CA LEU A 25 -26.76 -3.97 21.71
C LEU A 25 -27.13 -5.47 21.66
N ALA A 26 -28.41 -5.81 21.48
CA ALA A 26 -28.88 -7.19 21.39
C ALA A 26 -28.69 -7.82 20.00
N LEU A 27 -28.42 -7.02 18.96
CA LEU A 27 -28.16 -7.45 17.58
C LEU A 27 -26.67 -7.55 17.24
N VAL A 28 -25.77 -7.35 18.21
CA VAL A 28 -24.35 -7.68 18.03
C VAL A 28 -24.24 -9.21 17.94
N PRO A 29 -23.74 -9.77 16.81
CA PRO A 29 -23.57 -11.20 16.68
C PRO A 29 -22.67 -11.72 17.82
N LYS A 30 -23.10 -12.82 18.46
CA LYS A 30 -22.45 -13.50 19.61
C LYS A 30 -21.01 -14.02 19.34
N GLY A 31 -20.33 -13.54 18.31
CA GLY A 31 -18.94 -13.86 17.96
C GLY A 31 -17.89 -12.86 18.43
N LEU A 32 -18.28 -11.74 19.05
CA LEU A 32 -17.35 -10.71 19.54
C LEU A 32 -17.55 -10.50 21.04
N ILE A 33 -16.81 -11.27 21.85
CA ILE A 33 -15.95 -10.84 22.97
C ILE A 33 -15.20 -12.12 23.36
N ARG A 34 -14.20 -12.47 22.55
CA ARG A 34 -12.97 -13.01 23.10
C ARG A 34 -11.98 -11.89 22.90
N ILE A 35 -11.85 -11.04 23.92
CA ILE A 35 -10.60 -10.26 24.06
C ILE A 35 -9.59 -11.35 24.42
N GLU A 36 -9.08 -12.03 23.39
CA GLU A 36 -7.76 -12.62 23.49
C GLU A 36 -6.88 -11.44 23.89
N GLU A 37 -6.33 -11.49 25.10
CA GLU A 37 -5.21 -10.66 25.50
C GLU A 37 -4.16 -10.85 24.41
N ARG A 38 -4.15 -9.96 23.41
CA ARG A 38 -3.09 -9.91 22.42
C ARG A 38 -1.85 -9.63 23.25
N LYS A 39 -1.02 -10.66 23.43
CA LYS A 39 0.34 -10.50 23.93
C LYS A 39 0.94 -9.31 23.16
N PRO A 40 1.62 -8.37 23.84
CA PRO A 40 2.30 -7.29 23.14
C PRO A 40 3.15 -7.93 22.04
N VAL A 41 2.90 -7.55 20.80
CA VAL A 41 3.65 -8.09 19.65
C VAL A 41 5.09 -7.65 19.84
N ASP A 42 6.05 -8.60 19.84
CA ASP A 42 7.48 -8.27 19.88
C ASP A 42 7.74 -7.29 18.71
N PRO A 43 8.27 -6.08 18.96
CA PRO A 43 8.57 -5.12 17.90
C PRO A 43 9.41 -5.71 16.76
N TYR A 44 10.26 -6.69 17.09
CA TYR A 44 10.99 -7.45 16.08
C TYR A 44 10.07 -8.26 15.15
N ASP A 45 9.12 -9.00 15.71
CA ASP A 45 8.20 -9.85 14.95
C ASP A 45 7.25 -8.99 14.10
N ALA A 46 6.80 -7.84 14.64
CA ALA A 46 6.01 -6.86 13.91
C ALA A 46 6.79 -6.31 12.70
N MET A 47 8.00 -5.79 12.93
CA MET A 47 8.87 -5.29 11.88
C MET A 47 9.09 -6.36 10.79
N LYS A 48 9.45 -7.59 11.17
CA LYS A 48 9.69 -8.67 10.21
C LYS A 48 8.43 -9.04 9.43
N SER A 49 7.24 -8.99 10.04
CA SER A 49 5.97 -9.24 9.35
C SER A 49 5.72 -8.19 8.27
N TYR A 50 5.84 -6.91 8.61
CA TYR A 50 5.61 -5.82 7.65
C TYR A 50 6.59 -5.88 6.47
N ILE A 51 7.87 -6.20 6.70
CA ILE A 51 8.84 -6.37 5.60
C ILE A 51 8.44 -7.57 4.71
N LYS A 52 7.96 -8.67 5.28
CA LYS A 52 7.48 -9.83 4.51
C LYS A 52 6.25 -9.51 3.68
N GLU A 53 5.31 -8.75 4.24
CA GLU A 53 4.11 -8.28 3.54
C GLU A 53 4.50 -7.35 2.39
N ALA A 54 5.36 -6.36 2.62
CA ALA A 54 5.91 -5.50 1.58
C ALA A 54 6.59 -6.30 0.46
N ARG A 55 7.38 -7.32 0.81
CA ARG A 55 7.99 -8.23 -0.16
C ARG A 55 6.96 -9.00 -0.98
N GLY A 56 5.89 -9.49 -0.36
CA GLY A 56 4.80 -10.17 -1.04
C GLY A 56 4.17 -9.26 -2.10
N ILE A 57 3.87 -8.02 -1.72
CA ILE A 57 3.34 -7.01 -2.63
C ILE A 57 4.34 -6.67 -3.75
N ALA A 58 5.64 -6.58 -3.44
CA ALA A 58 6.67 -6.33 -4.45
C ALA A 58 6.74 -7.45 -5.50
N LEU A 59 6.50 -8.70 -5.09
CA LEU A 59 6.40 -9.83 -6.02
C LEU A 59 5.11 -9.75 -6.84
N GLU A 60 3.98 -9.39 -6.23
CA GLU A 60 2.73 -9.16 -6.99
C GLU A 60 2.89 -8.05 -8.05
N LEU A 61 3.61 -6.97 -7.73
CA LEU A 61 3.95 -5.92 -8.68
C LEU A 61 4.86 -6.43 -9.81
N LYS A 62 5.80 -7.32 -9.49
CA LYS A 62 6.69 -7.96 -10.47
C LYS A 62 5.97 -8.93 -11.41
N ASP A 63 4.82 -9.47 -10.99
CA ASP A 63 3.98 -10.33 -11.81
C ASP A 63 2.81 -9.54 -12.46
N PHE A 64 2.75 -8.22 -12.26
CA PHE A 64 1.66 -7.39 -12.74
C PHE A 64 1.78 -7.10 -14.24
N THR A 65 0.89 -7.68 -15.06
CA THR A 65 0.92 -7.50 -16.52
C THR A 65 -0.22 -6.62 -17.04
N TRP A 66 0.01 -6.02 -18.21
CA TRP A 66 -0.98 -5.18 -18.91
C TRP A 66 -1.51 -5.84 -20.20
N ASP A 67 -1.23 -7.12 -20.42
CA ASP A 67 -1.49 -7.85 -21.67
C ASP A 67 -2.95 -7.82 -22.13
N ASP A 68 -3.86 -7.65 -21.17
CA ASP A 68 -5.28 -7.37 -21.39
C ASP A 68 -5.57 -6.19 -22.35
N PHE A 69 -4.60 -5.29 -22.51
CA PHE A 69 -4.67 -4.10 -23.34
C PHE A 69 -3.76 -4.16 -24.58
N ALA A 70 -3.15 -5.31 -24.88
CA ALA A 70 -2.20 -5.46 -25.99
C ALA A 70 -2.81 -5.20 -27.39
N VAL A 71 -4.14 -5.29 -27.52
CA VAL A 71 -4.89 -5.06 -28.77
C VAL A 71 -5.20 -3.59 -29.04
N ILE A 72 -4.96 -2.72 -28.06
CA ILE A 72 -5.10 -1.26 -28.20
C ILE A 72 -3.74 -0.60 -27.98
N GLY A 73 -3.56 0.58 -28.55
CA GLY A 73 -2.30 1.30 -28.48
C GLY A 73 -2.49 2.78 -28.71
N LEU A 74 -1.46 3.54 -28.37
CA LEU A 74 -1.38 4.97 -28.62
C LEU A 74 -0.79 5.20 -30.00
N GLU A 75 -1.47 6.02 -30.78
CA GLU A 75 -0.90 6.60 -31.99
C GLU A 75 0.00 7.77 -31.58
N ALA A 76 1.26 7.76 -32.00
CA ALA A 76 2.20 8.85 -31.76
C ALA A 76 2.61 9.46 -33.11
N PRO A 77 2.55 10.79 -33.27
CA PRO A 77 3.00 11.45 -34.49
C PRO A 77 4.53 11.34 -34.64
N PRO A 78 5.07 11.73 -35.81
CA PRO A 78 6.51 11.80 -36.03
C PRO A 78 7.22 12.60 -34.94
N SER A 79 8.46 12.23 -34.61
CA SER A 79 9.26 12.83 -33.51
C SER A 79 9.52 14.34 -33.66
N GLU A 80 9.31 14.88 -34.86
CA GLU A 80 9.38 16.31 -35.19
C GLU A 80 8.14 17.09 -34.72
N VAL A 81 7.06 16.38 -34.38
CA VAL A 81 5.81 16.92 -33.86
C VAL A 81 5.71 16.62 -32.37
N CYS A 82 5.86 17.64 -31.53
CA CYS A 82 5.86 17.53 -30.08
C CYS A 82 4.43 17.36 -29.50
N LYS A 83 3.69 16.35 -29.98
CA LYS A 83 2.43 15.91 -29.39
C LYS A 83 2.53 14.42 -29.15
N LEU A 84 2.30 13.94 -27.93
CA LEU A 84 1.85 12.56 -27.77
C LEU A 84 0.48 12.49 -28.47
N GLY A 85 0.28 11.55 -29.38
CA GLY A 85 -1.02 11.48 -30.04
C GLY A 85 -2.06 11.06 -29.01
N ASP A 86 -3.09 11.89 -28.88
CA ASP A 86 -4.16 11.74 -27.89
C ASP A 86 -5.09 10.55 -28.21
N ARG A 87 -4.81 9.80 -29.27
CA ARG A 87 -5.73 8.81 -29.83
C ARG A 87 -5.29 7.39 -29.48
N VAL A 88 -6.11 6.73 -28.66
CA VAL A 88 -6.05 5.27 -28.49
C VAL A 88 -6.82 4.62 -29.62
N THR A 89 -6.18 3.67 -30.32
CA THR A 89 -6.75 2.97 -31.47
C THR A 89 -6.36 1.48 -31.44
N THR A 90 -7.10 0.64 -32.16
CA THR A 90 -6.71 -0.75 -32.39
C THR A 90 -5.63 -0.84 -33.46
N LYS A 91 -4.84 -1.92 -33.46
CA LYS A 91 -3.81 -2.12 -34.49
C LYS A 91 -4.41 -2.23 -35.89
N GLU A 92 -5.59 -2.86 -36.02
CA GLU A 92 -6.24 -3.04 -37.31
C GLU A 92 -6.82 -1.74 -37.89
N SER A 93 -7.16 -0.78 -37.02
CA SER A 93 -7.67 0.54 -37.41
C SER A 93 -6.59 1.60 -37.59
N PHE A 94 -5.33 1.24 -37.40
CA PHE A 94 -4.20 2.15 -37.53
C PHE A 94 -3.74 2.28 -38.99
N ASP A 95 -3.61 3.51 -39.47
CA ASP A 95 -3.12 3.81 -40.81
C ASP A 95 -1.63 4.18 -40.79
N GLU A 96 -0.78 3.20 -41.15
CA GLU A 96 0.67 3.39 -41.25
C GLU A 96 1.08 4.44 -42.30
N SER A 97 0.22 4.75 -43.29
CA SER A 97 0.52 5.72 -44.35
C SER A 97 0.52 7.17 -43.88
N SER A 98 0.00 7.43 -42.68
CA SER A 98 -0.03 8.75 -42.02
C SER A 98 1.34 9.23 -41.52
N GLY A 99 2.35 8.35 -41.47
CA GLY A 99 3.65 8.63 -40.88
C GLY A 99 3.65 8.62 -39.34
N CYS A 100 2.49 8.41 -38.69
CA CYS A 100 2.41 8.12 -37.27
C CYS A 100 3.02 6.74 -36.95
N LYS A 101 3.27 6.49 -35.67
CA LYS A 101 3.65 5.19 -35.13
C LYS A 101 2.59 4.72 -34.15
N TRP A 102 2.27 3.44 -34.21
CA TRP A 102 1.40 2.81 -33.22
C TRP A 102 2.24 2.09 -32.17
N PHE A 103 2.02 2.44 -30.90
CA PHE A 103 2.67 1.81 -29.76
C PHE A 103 1.64 1.03 -28.95
N PRO A 104 1.80 -0.30 -28.77
CA PRO A 104 0.87 -1.08 -27.97
C PRO A 104 0.87 -0.57 -26.53
N LEU A 105 -0.31 -0.51 -25.92
CA LEU A 105 -0.48 0.07 -24.58
C LEU A 105 0.46 -0.54 -23.51
N PRO A 106 0.66 -1.87 -23.46
CA PRO A 106 1.59 -2.48 -22.50
C PRO A 106 3.02 -1.96 -22.56
N GLU A 107 3.50 -1.47 -23.72
CA GLU A 107 4.84 -0.91 -23.84
C GLU A 107 4.99 0.49 -23.22
N MET A 108 3.87 1.20 -23.08
CA MET A 108 3.76 2.54 -22.49
C MET A 108 3.41 2.51 -20.99
N LEU A 109 3.03 1.34 -20.50
CA LEU A 109 2.60 1.11 -19.13
C LEU A 109 3.76 0.61 -18.26
N PRO A 110 3.61 0.66 -16.92
CA PRO A 110 4.65 0.22 -16.01
C PRO A 110 4.94 -1.27 -16.24
N ARG A 111 6.19 -1.58 -16.59
CA ARG A 111 6.59 -2.95 -16.90
C ARG A 111 6.83 -3.75 -15.61
N PRO A 112 6.55 -5.06 -15.59
CA PRO A 112 6.76 -5.88 -14.42
C PRO A 112 8.22 -5.88 -13.94
N GLU A 113 9.19 -5.79 -14.86
CA GLU A 113 10.62 -5.75 -14.51
C GLU A 113 11.00 -4.50 -13.71
N SER A 114 10.24 -3.41 -13.85
CA SER A 114 10.47 -2.18 -13.09
C SER A 114 10.27 -2.37 -11.59
N ALA A 115 9.55 -3.40 -11.14
CA ALA A 115 9.40 -3.73 -9.72
C ALA A 115 10.61 -4.49 -9.13
N GLY A 116 11.55 -4.95 -9.95
CA GLY A 116 12.74 -5.71 -9.52
C GLY A 116 13.54 -5.05 -8.38
N PRO A 117 13.83 -3.74 -8.43
CA PRO A 117 14.50 -3.03 -7.33
C PRO A 117 13.73 -3.09 -6.00
N LEU A 118 12.39 -3.01 -6.01
CA LEU A 118 11.58 -3.09 -4.79
C LEU A 118 11.72 -4.46 -4.11
N VAL A 119 11.69 -5.54 -4.89
CA VAL A 119 11.92 -6.90 -4.40
C VAL A 119 13.32 -7.02 -3.77
N PHE A 120 14.34 -6.50 -4.46
CA PHE A 120 15.72 -6.53 -3.97
C PHE A 120 15.88 -5.79 -2.63
N TYR A 121 15.28 -4.60 -2.49
CA TYR A 121 15.33 -3.86 -1.24
C TYR A 121 14.60 -4.60 -0.12
N CYS A 122 13.41 -5.16 -0.38
CA CYS A 122 12.69 -5.95 0.62
C CYS A 122 13.50 -7.19 1.08
N ASP A 123 14.14 -7.90 0.14
CA ASP A 123 15.04 -9.02 0.46
C ASP A 123 16.23 -8.57 1.33
N THR A 124 16.78 -7.39 1.04
CA THR A 124 17.88 -6.80 1.80
C THR A 124 17.43 -6.45 3.22
N CYS A 125 16.28 -5.81 3.37
CA CYS A 125 15.68 -5.49 4.68
C CYS A 125 15.43 -6.77 5.51
N LEU A 126 14.94 -7.86 4.90
CA LEU A 126 14.75 -9.13 5.62
C LEU A 126 16.07 -9.70 6.14
N LYS A 127 17.12 -9.70 5.33
CA LYS A 127 18.45 -10.18 5.74
C LYS A 127 19.02 -9.33 6.87
N MET A 128 18.88 -8.01 6.80
CA MET A 128 19.29 -7.09 7.86
C MET A 128 18.49 -7.30 9.16
N ALA A 129 17.17 -7.49 9.06
CA ALA A 129 16.33 -7.81 10.21
C ALA A 129 16.77 -9.12 10.89
N GLU A 130 17.11 -10.15 10.13
CA GLU A 130 17.64 -11.40 10.70
C GLU A 130 18.94 -11.19 11.44
N ARG A 131 19.86 -10.38 10.89
CA ARG A 131 21.11 -10.01 11.57
C ARG A 131 20.86 -9.26 12.87
N ILE A 132 19.94 -8.29 12.89
CA ILE A 132 19.56 -7.54 14.10
C ILE A 132 19.10 -8.47 15.22
N ARG A 133 18.42 -9.58 14.88
CA ARG A 133 17.98 -10.56 15.89
C ARG A 133 19.13 -11.42 16.41
N LEU A 134 20.01 -11.86 15.52
CA LEU A 134 21.14 -12.72 15.86
C LEU A 134 22.23 -11.98 16.63
N GLU A 135 22.48 -10.73 16.25
CA GLU A 135 23.50 -9.85 16.82
C GLU A 135 22.95 -9.00 17.98
N ARG A 136 21.82 -9.43 18.59
CA ARG A 136 21.21 -8.72 19.72
C ARG A 136 22.24 -8.58 20.85
N PRO A 137 22.48 -7.36 21.38
CA PRO A 137 23.61 -7.11 22.26
C PRO A 137 23.38 -7.80 23.60
N SER A 138 24.43 -8.44 24.11
CA SER A 138 24.47 -9.04 25.45
C SER A 138 25.13 -8.12 26.49
N ASN A 139 25.75 -7.02 26.06
CA ASN A 139 26.47 -6.04 26.88
C ASN A 139 26.65 -4.71 26.12
N ASP A 140 27.11 -3.69 26.84
CA ASP A 140 27.27 -2.33 26.29
C ASP A 140 28.31 -2.26 25.16
N SER A 141 29.32 -3.14 25.15
CA SER A 141 30.37 -3.12 24.13
C SER A 141 29.88 -3.58 22.74
N THR A 142 28.80 -4.36 22.68
CA THR A 142 28.15 -4.78 21.42
C THR A 142 26.97 -3.89 21.02
N MET A 143 26.52 -3.00 21.92
CA MET A 143 25.36 -2.13 21.71
C MET A 143 25.54 -1.17 20.53
N LEU A 144 26.70 -0.53 20.41
CA LEU A 144 26.96 0.42 19.32
C LEU A 144 26.93 -0.24 17.93
N GLN A 145 27.47 -1.46 17.82
CA GLN A 145 27.45 -2.21 16.55
C GLN A 145 26.02 -2.62 16.18
N TRP A 146 25.23 -3.03 17.17
CA TRP A 146 23.83 -3.37 16.96
C TRP A 146 22.97 -2.15 16.56
N LEU A 147 23.20 -0.99 17.19
CA LEU A 147 22.53 0.26 16.83
C LEU A 147 22.88 0.70 15.40
N GLU A 148 24.13 0.53 14.98
CA GLU A 148 24.55 0.80 13.60
C GLU A 148 23.80 -0.10 12.60
N LEU A 149 23.62 -1.39 12.91
CA LEU A 149 22.80 -2.29 12.08
C LEU A 149 21.34 -1.85 12.01
N CYS A 150 20.77 -1.39 13.13
CA CYS A 150 19.41 -0.84 13.16
C CYS A 150 19.31 0.42 12.30
N SER A 151 20.28 1.33 12.39
CA SER A 151 20.36 2.54 11.55
C SER A 151 20.43 2.21 10.06
N GLN A 152 21.25 1.21 9.68
CA GLN A 152 21.35 0.74 8.30
C GLN A 152 20.03 0.14 7.79
N LEU A 153 19.34 -0.67 8.61
CA LEU A 153 18.02 -1.18 8.25
C LEU A 153 17.01 -0.04 8.10
N GLN A 154 16.98 0.91 9.02
CA GLN A 154 16.09 2.07 8.96
C GLN A 154 16.31 2.86 7.65
N SER A 155 17.57 3.17 7.32
CA SER A 155 17.92 3.86 6.07
C SER A 155 17.47 3.07 4.84
N THR A 156 17.61 1.74 4.86
CA THR A 156 17.19 0.87 3.75
C THR A 156 15.67 0.82 3.60
N LEU A 157 14.93 0.73 4.71
CA LEU A 157 13.47 0.80 4.74
C LEU A 157 12.97 2.13 4.15
N ASN A 158 13.56 3.24 4.56
CA ASN A 158 13.20 4.57 4.06
C ASN A 158 13.50 4.73 2.58
N GLY A 159 14.68 4.28 2.11
CA GLY A 159 15.01 4.28 0.69
C GLY A 159 14.00 3.49 -0.15
N ALA A 160 13.61 2.31 0.33
CA ALA A 160 12.62 1.46 -0.32
C ALA A 160 11.22 2.09 -0.33
N GLY A 161 10.78 2.68 0.78
CA GLY A 161 9.50 3.39 0.89
C GLY A 161 9.43 4.60 -0.03
N HIS A 162 10.50 5.39 -0.11
CA HIS A 162 10.60 6.50 -1.06
C HIS A 162 10.54 6.04 -2.52
N LEU A 163 11.22 4.94 -2.85
CA LEU A 163 11.17 4.37 -4.20
C LEU A 163 9.75 3.96 -4.59
N ALA A 164 9.03 3.28 -3.69
CA ALA A 164 7.65 2.88 -3.89
C ALA A 164 6.71 4.07 -4.14
N THR A 165 6.83 5.10 -3.29
CA THR A 165 6.07 6.34 -3.43
C THR A 165 6.39 7.08 -4.74
N ASN A 166 7.66 7.12 -5.13
CA ASN A 166 8.04 7.71 -6.42
C ASN A 166 7.44 6.95 -7.59
N TYR A 167 7.47 5.62 -7.58
CA TYR A 167 6.81 4.81 -8.59
C TYR A 167 5.31 5.07 -8.62
N LYS A 168 4.65 5.21 -7.46
CA LYS A 168 3.22 5.54 -7.39
C LYS A 168 2.96 6.86 -8.11
N ASN A 169 3.66 7.92 -7.71
CA ASN A 169 3.44 9.28 -8.23
C ASN A 169 3.72 9.39 -9.74
N THR A 170 4.82 8.78 -10.21
CA THR A 170 5.15 8.77 -11.64
C THR A 170 4.10 8.01 -12.45
N ASN A 171 3.67 6.84 -11.96
CA ASN A 171 2.71 6.02 -12.69
C ASN A 171 1.29 6.58 -12.61
N GLU A 172 0.89 7.24 -11.53
CA GLU A 172 -0.42 7.87 -11.40
C GLU A 172 -0.65 8.90 -12.51
N TYR A 173 0.36 9.72 -12.82
CA TYR A 173 0.31 10.66 -13.94
C TYR A 173 0.13 9.95 -15.29
N VAL A 174 0.96 8.95 -15.57
CA VAL A 174 0.92 8.18 -16.83
C VAL A 174 -0.43 7.47 -17.00
N LEU A 175 -0.88 6.76 -15.96
CA LEU A 175 -2.14 6.01 -15.97
C LEU A 175 -3.34 6.95 -16.11
N THR A 176 -3.32 8.13 -15.49
CA THR A 176 -4.38 9.13 -15.65
C THR A 176 -4.47 9.62 -17.09
N ASN A 177 -3.33 9.97 -17.70
CA ASN A 177 -3.30 10.45 -19.08
C ASN A 177 -3.80 9.39 -20.07
N ILE A 178 -3.32 8.15 -19.93
CA ILE A 178 -3.79 7.03 -20.75
C ILE A 178 -5.29 6.79 -20.54
N GLY A 179 -5.77 6.85 -19.30
CA GLY A 179 -7.20 6.73 -18.99
C GLY A 179 -8.05 7.80 -19.70
N ASN A 180 -7.56 9.04 -19.74
CA ASN A 180 -8.21 10.14 -20.48
C ASN A 180 -8.19 9.89 -21.99
N SER A 181 -7.09 9.39 -22.55
CA SER A 181 -7.01 9.04 -23.98
C SER A 181 -7.97 7.89 -24.35
N ILE A 182 -8.16 6.90 -23.47
CA ILE A 182 -9.19 5.85 -23.66
C ILE A 182 -10.60 6.46 -23.55
N ASP A 183 -10.84 7.39 -22.62
CA ASP A 183 -12.15 8.03 -22.44
C ASP A 183 -12.58 8.87 -23.65
N ASN A 184 -11.59 9.43 -24.37
CA ASN A 184 -11.75 10.21 -25.60
C ASN A 184 -11.62 9.37 -26.89
N SER A 185 -11.43 8.07 -26.78
CA SER A 185 -11.27 7.16 -27.93
C SER A 185 -12.62 6.82 -28.59
N ASP A 186 -12.55 6.04 -29.68
CA ASP A 186 -13.73 5.52 -30.37
C ASP A 186 -14.70 4.83 -29.38
N PRO A 187 -16.03 5.00 -29.48
CA PRO A 187 -16.99 4.51 -28.48
C PRO A 187 -16.87 3.03 -28.15
N GLY A 188 -16.52 2.19 -29.13
CA GLY A 188 -16.30 0.76 -28.93
C GLY A 188 -15.07 0.45 -28.07
N ILE A 189 -13.98 1.23 -28.20
CA ILE A 189 -12.78 1.10 -27.36
C ILE A 189 -13.11 1.58 -25.94
N LYS A 190 -13.69 2.77 -25.83
CA LYS A 190 -14.12 3.35 -24.55
C LYS A 190 -14.97 2.36 -23.73
N GLN A 191 -16.06 1.87 -24.33
CA GLN A 191 -16.99 0.96 -23.66
C GLN A 191 -16.33 -0.36 -23.24
N ARG A 192 -15.38 -0.87 -24.03
CA ARG A 192 -14.74 -2.16 -23.79
C ARG A 192 -13.59 -2.11 -22.78
N TYR A 193 -12.83 -1.01 -22.74
CA TYR A 193 -11.55 -0.97 -22.03
C TYR A 193 -11.48 0.04 -20.89
N LEU A 194 -12.27 1.13 -20.90
CA LEU A 194 -12.07 2.23 -19.94
C LEU A 194 -12.21 1.79 -18.48
N GLU A 195 -13.30 1.10 -18.15
CA GLU A 195 -13.56 0.66 -16.76
C GLU A 195 -12.52 -0.38 -16.31
N LYS A 196 -12.22 -1.36 -17.18
CA LYS A 196 -11.18 -2.37 -16.91
C LYS A 196 -9.83 -1.71 -16.66
N PHE A 197 -9.47 -0.71 -17.47
CA PHE A 197 -8.24 0.06 -17.32
C PHE A 197 -8.22 0.82 -16.00
N LYS A 198 -9.27 1.58 -15.67
CA LYS A 198 -9.37 2.33 -14.41
C LYS A 198 -9.23 1.42 -13.19
N ASN A 199 -9.93 0.28 -13.18
CA ASN A 199 -9.88 -0.67 -12.07
C ASN A 199 -8.48 -1.30 -11.92
N LYS A 200 -7.85 -1.67 -13.04
CA LYS A 200 -6.51 -2.27 -13.03
C LYS A 200 -5.43 -1.25 -12.63
N SER A 201 -5.55 0.00 -13.08
CA SER A 201 -4.71 1.12 -12.65
C SER A 201 -4.85 1.43 -11.16
N ALA A 202 -6.07 1.48 -10.64
CA ALA A 202 -6.31 1.67 -9.21
C ALA A 202 -5.69 0.55 -8.37
N LYS A 203 -5.82 -0.72 -8.81
CA LYS A 203 -5.17 -1.86 -8.16
C LYS A 203 -3.65 -1.71 -8.14
N TYR A 204 -3.04 -1.37 -9.28
CA TYR A 204 -1.59 -1.17 -9.37
C TYR A 204 -1.08 -0.09 -8.41
N LEU A 205 -1.78 1.06 -8.36
CA LEU A 205 -1.43 2.17 -7.48
C LEU A 205 -1.63 1.83 -5.99
N SER A 206 -2.69 1.09 -5.65
CA SER A 206 -2.92 0.57 -4.30
C SER A 206 -1.79 -0.36 -3.86
N LEU A 207 -1.31 -1.26 -4.72
CA LEU A 207 -0.18 -2.12 -4.37
C LEU A 207 1.07 -1.31 -4.03
N LEU A 208 1.38 -0.25 -4.78
CA LEU A 208 2.52 0.62 -4.48
C LEU A 208 2.34 1.39 -3.16
N GLU A 209 1.13 1.84 -2.87
CA GLU A 209 0.79 2.50 -1.61
C GLU A 209 0.88 1.56 -0.41
N ASP A 210 0.29 0.36 -0.52
CA ASP A 210 0.31 -0.64 0.53
C ASP A 210 1.75 -1.13 0.81
N LEU A 211 2.57 -1.24 -0.24
CA LEU A 211 4.00 -1.54 -0.09
C LEU A 211 4.72 -0.44 0.68
N ALA A 212 4.51 0.83 0.32
CA ALA A 212 5.12 1.97 1.02
C ALA A 212 4.69 2.03 2.49
N ASN A 213 3.40 1.85 2.75
CA ASN A 213 2.83 1.84 4.10
C ASN A 213 3.43 0.72 4.95
N ASN A 214 3.59 -0.49 4.40
CA ASN A 214 4.22 -1.60 5.13
C ASN A 214 5.69 -1.31 5.48
N LEU A 215 6.44 -0.67 4.57
CA LEU A 215 7.83 -0.29 4.84
C LEU A 215 7.92 0.79 5.93
N GLU A 216 7.00 1.75 5.94
CA GLU A 216 6.89 2.75 7.01
C GLU A 216 6.54 2.10 8.35
N GLN A 217 5.58 1.17 8.38
CA GLN A 217 5.22 0.43 9.61
C GLN A 217 6.38 -0.42 10.14
N ALA A 218 7.18 -1.02 9.25
CA ALA A 218 8.40 -1.71 9.62
C ALA A 218 9.43 -0.76 10.26
N GLU A 219 9.57 0.46 9.73
CA GLU A 219 10.43 1.49 10.30
C GLU A 219 9.97 1.88 11.71
N GLN A 220 8.66 2.11 11.90
CA GLN A 220 8.10 2.44 13.21
C GLN A 220 8.32 1.32 14.23
N ALA A 221 8.16 0.05 13.83
CA ALA A 221 8.43 -1.09 14.69
C ALA A 221 9.93 -1.20 15.05
N LEU A 222 10.83 -0.88 14.12
CA LEU A 222 12.28 -0.82 14.39
C LEU A 222 12.64 0.29 15.39
N LEU A 223 12.01 1.46 15.30
CA LEU A 223 12.19 2.54 16.27
C LEU A 223 11.71 2.16 17.68
N GLN A 224 10.62 1.39 17.78
CA GLN A 224 10.17 0.85 19.06
C GLN A 224 11.16 -0.15 19.65
N LEU A 225 11.75 -1.00 18.80
CA LEU A 225 12.78 -1.96 19.21
C LEU A 225 14.02 -1.27 19.79
N THR A 226 14.49 -0.19 19.17
CA THR A 226 15.67 0.55 19.63
C THR A 226 15.36 1.42 20.86
N ASN A 227 14.21 2.10 20.89
CA ASN A 227 13.79 2.93 22.02
C ASN A 227 13.49 2.10 23.28
N GLY A 228 12.86 0.93 23.13
CA GLY A 228 12.62 0.01 24.23
C GLY A 228 13.92 -0.48 24.88
N LYS A 229 15.01 -0.59 24.10
CA LYS A 229 16.33 -0.90 24.65
C LYS A 229 17.05 0.27 25.30
N LEU A 230 16.91 1.49 24.77
CA LEU A 230 17.47 2.70 25.37
C LEU A 230 16.77 3.09 26.69
N ALA A 231 15.47 2.78 26.82
CA ALA A 231 14.70 3.05 28.02
C ALA A 231 15.02 2.09 29.19
N GLY A 232 15.77 1.01 28.93
CA GLY A 232 16.02 -0.07 29.87
C GLY A 232 14.75 -0.86 30.15
N GLU A 233 14.76 -2.16 29.85
CA GLU A 233 13.84 -3.08 30.52
C GLU A 233 14.18 -3.04 32.03
N THR A 234 13.50 -2.16 32.76
CA THR A 234 13.45 -2.12 34.23
C THR A 234 12.69 -3.36 34.69
N THR A 235 13.36 -4.50 34.61
CA THR A 235 12.91 -5.70 35.33
C THR A 235 13.16 -5.40 36.81
N PRO A 236 12.15 -5.45 37.69
CA PRO A 236 12.42 -5.38 39.11
C PRO A 236 13.20 -6.64 39.47
N GLU A 237 14.46 -6.48 39.89
CA GLU A 237 15.15 -7.52 40.63
C GLU A 237 14.34 -7.80 41.90
N GLU A 238 13.60 -8.90 41.87
CA GLU A 238 13.04 -9.51 43.06
C GLU A 238 14.23 -9.97 43.91
N SER A 239 14.53 -9.14 44.92
CA SER A 239 15.49 -9.46 45.97
C SER A 239 14.91 -10.59 46.79
N ALA A 240 15.42 -11.80 46.59
CA ALA A 240 15.23 -12.89 47.53
C ALA A 240 16.25 -12.73 48.67
N GLU A 241 15.71 -12.48 49.87
CA GLU A 241 16.38 -12.62 51.17
C GLU A 241 16.97 -14.02 51.38
#